data_AF-A0A2S5R850-F1
#
_entry.id   AF-A0A2S5R850-F1
#
_cell.length_a   1.000
_cell.length_b   1.000
_cell.length_c   1.000
_cell.angle_alpha   90.00
_cell.angle_beta   90.00
_cell.angle_gamma   90.00
#
_symmetry.space_group_name_H-M   'P 1'
#
loop_
_entity.id
_entity.type
_entity.pdbx_description
1 polymer ?
#
loop_
_entity_poly.entity_id
_entity_poly.type
_entity_poly.pdbx_seq_one_letter_code
_entity_poly.pdbx_strand_id
1 'polypeptide(L)'
;MKIKRLQGKLQKTFLFWFFLLISFPVWIFVFIEVLLWYCIGNLMKFLFPKRYQKIIFQYSKRILDVSVSITVLLIAFPFLLCIMTCNWVILGSPIFFIQPRIGRAQKKFLIIKFRSMCQKNLSGALMSPEEVQISPYGSFIRAYSFDELPSLWNVLKGDISLVGPRPLVPEFINDHTPKQRHCVRPGLTGLAQINGRNFLHWDEKFAYDIYYVHHQNYVLDLKILLRTLCVLCSGEHSQLASLEKFFP
;
A
#
# COMPACT_ATOMS: atom_id res chain seq x y z
N MET A 1 -9.31 -4.28 35.11
CA MET A 1 -8.66 -3.65 33.93
C MET A 1 -8.06 -4.64 32.93
N LYS A 2 -7.42 -5.75 33.35
CA LYS A 2 -6.85 -6.78 32.45
C LYS A 2 -7.91 -7.52 31.59
N ILE A 3 -9.09 -7.82 32.14
CA ILE A 3 -10.15 -8.59 31.46
C ILE A 3 -10.77 -7.82 30.28
N LYS A 4 -11.04 -6.51 30.42
CA LYS A 4 -11.51 -5.67 29.30
C LYS A 4 -10.47 -5.54 28.17
N ARG A 5 -9.17 -5.50 28.51
CA ARG A 5 -8.07 -5.54 27.52
C ARG A 5 -8.00 -6.89 26.80
N LEU A 6 -8.19 -8.00 27.51
CA LEU A 6 -8.22 -9.35 26.95
C LEU A 6 -9.45 -9.57 26.06
N GLN A 7 -10.64 -9.14 26.49
CA GLN A 7 -11.86 -9.20 25.67
C GLN A 7 -11.74 -8.34 24.41
N GLY A 8 -11.20 -7.12 24.52
CA GLY A 8 -10.95 -6.27 23.36
C GLY A 8 -9.90 -6.84 22.39
N LYS A 9 -8.90 -7.59 22.90
CA LYS A 9 -7.95 -8.34 22.05
C LYS A 9 -8.66 -9.51 21.38
N LEU A 10 -9.40 -10.32 22.14
CA LEU A 10 -10.12 -11.50 21.66
C LEU A 10 -11.13 -11.15 20.57
N GLN A 11 -11.91 -10.09 20.77
CA GLN A 11 -12.94 -9.63 19.85
C GLN A 11 -12.35 -9.04 18.56
N LYS A 12 -11.19 -8.38 18.64
CA LYS A 12 -10.41 -7.94 17.47
C LYS A 12 -9.83 -9.13 16.70
N THR A 13 -9.29 -10.14 17.38
CA THR A 13 -8.87 -11.38 16.73
C THR A 13 -10.05 -12.12 16.11
N PHE A 14 -11.20 -12.19 16.79
CA PHE A 14 -12.36 -12.91 16.28
C PHE A 14 -12.95 -12.24 15.04
N LEU A 15 -13.15 -10.91 15.03
CA LEU A 15 -13.58 -10.17 13.84
C LEU A 15 -12.55 -10.27 12.70
N PHE A 16 -11.26 -10.21 13.02
CA PHE A 16 -10.19 -10.43 12.05
C PHE A 16 -10.25 -11.84 11.44
N TRP A 17 -10.34 -12.89 12.26
CA TRP A 17 -10.40 -14.28 11.81
C TRP A 17 -11.72 -14.62 11.11
N PHE A 18 -12.85 -14.07 11.54
CA PHE A 18 -14.15 -14.24 10.90
C PHE A 18 -14.16 -13.62 9.50
N PHE A 19 -13.57 -12.43 9.36
CA PHE A 19 -13.38 -11.78 8.07
C PHE A 19 -12.37 -12.54 7.21
N LEU A 20 -11.29 -13.05 7.80
CA LEU A 20 -10.28 -13.88 7.13
C LEU A 20 -10.85 -15.22 6.64
N LEU A 21 -11.76 -15.86 7.41
CA LEU A 21 -12.38 -17.14 7.07
C LEU A 21 -13.36 -17.01 5.90
N ILE A 22 -14.18 -15.96 5.89
CA ILE A 22 -15.11 -15.68 4.78
C ILE A 22 -14.34 -15.24 3.52
N SER A 23 -13.17 -14.63 3.69
CA SER A 23 -12.27 -14.24 2.58
C SER A 23 -11.19 -15.27 2.26
N PHE A 24 -11.13 -16.43 2.93
CA PHE A 24 -10.05 -17.41 2.72
C PHE A 24 -10.02 -18.00 1.29
N PRO A 25 -11.16 -18.42 0.70
CA PRO A 25 -11.20 -18.86 -0.70
C PRO A 25 -10.75 -17.76 -1.66
N VAL A 26 -10.98 -16.52 -1.27
CA VAL A 26 -10.63 -15.33 -2.04
C VAL A 26 -9.15 -15.03 -1.98
N TRP A 27 -8.53 -15.10 -0.80
CA TRP A 27 -7.08 -14.93 -0.69
C TRP A 27 -6.33 -16.04 -1.43
N ILE A 28 -6.88 -17.26 -1.45
CA ILE A 28 -6.39 -18.34 -2.31
C ILE A 28 -6.50 -17.95 -3.78
N PHE A 29 -7.65 -17.42 -4.23
CA PHE A 29 -7.83 -17.01 -5.62
C PHE A 29 -6.84 -15.90 -6.04
N VAL A 30 -6.69 -14.85 -5.22
CA VAL A 30 -5.69 -13.79 -5.47
C VAL A 30 -4.27 -14.36 -5.47
N PHE A 31 -3.96 -15.27 -4.54
CA PHE A 31 -2.65 -15.91 -4.49
C PHE A 31 -2.37 -16.76 -5.75
N ILE A 32 -3.35 -17.54 -6.20
CA ILE A 32 -3.27 -18.32 -7.45
C ILE A 32 -3.09 -17.39 -8.64
N GLU A 33 -3.82 -16.28 -8.68
CA GLU A 33 -3.72 -15.27 -9.74
C GLU A 33 -2.29 -14.69 -9.82
N VAL A 34 -1.73 -14.28 -8.68
CA VAL A 34 -0.36 -13.77 -8.58
C VAL A 34 0.66 -14.86 -8.98
N LEU A 35 0.46 -16.10 -8.54
CA LEU A 35 1.33 -17.22 -8.86
C LEU A 35 1.29 -17.58 -10.35
N LEU A 36 0.11 -17.52 -10.97
CA LEU A 36 -0.09 -17.76 -12.39
C LEU A 36 0.65 -16.70 -13.22
N TRP A 37 0.54 -15.42 -12.85
CA TRP A 37 1.30 -14.34 -13.48
C TRP A 37 2.82 -14.48 -13.26
N TYR A 38 3.25 -14.96 -12.10
CA TYR A 38 4.65 -15.27 -11.83
C TYR A 38 5.17 -16.37 -12.78
N CYS A 39 4.40 -17.46 -12.94
CA CYS A 39 4.73 -18.56 -13.85
C CYS A 39 4.78 -18.10 -15.30
N ILE A 40 3.77 -17.35 -15.77
CA ILE A 40 3.73 -16.76 -17.12
C ILE A 40 4.94 -15.85 -17.32
N GLY A 41 5.23 -15.00 -16.32
CA GLY A 41 6.35 -14.07 -16.38
C GLY A 41 7.71 -14.74 -16.52
N ASN A 42 7.94 -15.84 -15.79
CA ASN A 42 9.16 -16.63 -15.91
C ASN A 42 9.21 -17.43 -17.22
N LEU A 43 8.08 -17.97 -17.68
CA LEU A 43 7.99 -18.60 -18.99
C LEU A 43 8.36 -17.62 -20.11
N MET A 44 7.84 -16.39 -20.06
CA MET A 44 8.20 -15.35 -21.04
C MET A 44 9.69 -14.98 -21.00
N LYS A 45 10.33 -14.98 -19.83
CA LYS A 45 11.79 -14.77 -19.75
C LYS A 45 12.58 -15.87 -20.46
N PHE A 46 12.10 -17.11 -20.38
CA PHE A 46 12.71 -18.26 -21.07
C PHE A 46 12.49 -18.19 -22.58
N LEU A 47 11.29 -17.81 -23.01
CA LEU A 47 10.92 -17.76 -24.43
C LEU A 47 11.51 -16.57 -25.20
N PHE A 48 11.76 -15.43 -24.55
CA PHE A 48 12.18 -14.20 -25.21
C PHE A 48 13.63 -13.77 -24.90
N PRO A 49 14.37 -13.24 -25.89
CA PRO A 49 15.72 -12.71 -25.69
C PRO A 49 15.80 -11.60 -24.63
N LYS A 50 16.95 -11.51 -23.95
CA LYS A 50 17.22 -10.50 -22.89
C LYS A 50 16.82 -9.08 -23.25
N ARG A 51 16.98 -8.66 -24.52
CA ARG A 51 16.60 -7.32 -25.00
C ARG A 51 15.13 -6.98 -24.79
N TYR A 52 14.23 -7.96 -24.82
CA TYR A 52 12.79 -7.74 -24.66
C TYR A 52 12.27 -7.98 -23.25
N GLN A 53 13.05 -8.66 -22.38
CA GLN A 53 12.59 -9.08 -21.06
C GLN A 53 12.12 -7.90 -20.20
N LYS A 54 12.79 -6.75 -20.27
CA LYS A 54 12.37 -5.55 -19.52
C LYS A 54 11.03 -5.02 -20.00
N ILE A 55 10.80 -4.97 -21.31
CA ILE A 55 9.55 -4.50 -21.90
C ILE A 55 8.42 -5.45 -21.52
N ILE A 56 8.63 -6.76 -21.75
CA ILE A 56 7.66 -7.81 -21.41
C ILE A 56 7.27 -7.72 -19.93
N PHE A 57 8.26 -7.62 -19.03
CA PHE A 57 8.02 -7.47 -17.60
C PHE A 57 7.16 -6.25 -17.27
N GLN A 58 7.40 -5.08 -17.89
CA GLN A 58 6.61 -3.88 -17.61
C GLN A 58 5.15 -4.00 -18.08
N TYR A 59 4.91 -4.66 -19.22
CA TYR A 59 3.56 -4.90 -19.73
C TYR A 59 2.80 -5.94 -18.90
N SER A 60 3.41 -7.09 -18.64
CA SER A 60 2.79 -8.13 -17.81
C SER A 60 2.56 -7.68 -16.36
N LYS A 61 3.52 -6.98 -15.75
CA LYS A 61 3.36 -6.37 -14.43
C LYS A 61 2.15 -5.44 -14.42
N ARG A 62 1.94 -4.69 -15.49
CA ARG A 62 0.77 -3.82 -15.61
C ARG A 62 -0.54 -4.61 -15.63
N ILE A 63 -0.60 -5.71 -16.37
CA ILE A 63 -1.82 -6.54 -16.42
C ILE A 63 -2.07 -7.19 -15.06
N LEU A 64 -1.04 -7.73 -14.42
CA LEU A 64 -1.11 -8.25 -13.05
C LEU A 64 -1.64 -7.20 -12.08
N ASP A 65 -1.05 -5.99 -12.08
CA ASP A 65 -1.47 -4.89 -11.20
C ASP A 65 -2.96 -4.58 -11.34
N VAL A 66 -3.46 -4.51 -12.58
CA VAL A 66 -4.88 -4.22 -12.86
C VAL A 66 -5.76 -5.37 -12.42
N SER A 67 -5.41 -6.60 -12.81
CA SER A 67 -6.19 -7.81 -12.55
C SER A 67 -6.36 -8.02 -11.04
N VAL A 68 -5.25 -8.00 -10.29
CA VAL A 68 -5.27 -8.13 -8.83
C VAL A 68 -6.03 -6.97 -8.17
N SER A 69 -5.89 -5.73 -8.66
CA SER A 69 -6.61 -4.59 -8.10
C SER A 69 -8.12 -4.68 -8.31
N ILE A 70 -8.58 -5.16 -9.47
CA ILE A 70 -10.01 -5.40 -9.74
C ILE A 70 -10.52 -6.49 -8.80
N THR A 71 -9.82 -7.62 -8.72
CA THR A 71 -10.17 -8.73 -7.82
C THR A 71 -10.32 -8.23 -6.39
N VAL A 72 -9.29 -7.54 -5.85
CA VAL A 72 -9.32 -7.02 -4.48
C VAL A 72 -10.43 -5.99 -4.28
N LEU A 73 -10.68 -5.08 -5.23
CA LEU A 73 -11.75 -4.08 -5.11
C LEU A 73 -13.14 -4.72 -5.09
N LEU A 74 -13.41 -5.69 -5.95
CA LEU A 74 -14.71 -6.38 -6.00
C LEU A 74 -14.99 -7.14 -4.71
N ILE A 75 -13.99 -7.85 -4.21
CA ILE A 75 -14.09 -8.61 -2.96
C ILE A 75 -14.22 -7.70 -1.76
N ALA A 76 -13.39 -6.66 -1.69
CA ALA A 76 -13.38 -5.74 -0.56
C ALA A 76 -14.56 -4.77 -0.61
N PHE A 77 -15.35 -4.73 -1.68
CA PHE A 77 -16.40 -3.72 -1.88
C PHE A 77 -17.37 -3.58 -0.69
N PRO A 78 -17.96 -4.65 -0.12
CA PRO A 78 -18.85 -4.52 1.04
C PRO A 78 -18.14 -3.90 2.25
N PHE A 79 -16.88 -4.28 2.46
CA PHE A 79 -16.05 -3.77 3.54
C PHE A 79 -15.62 -2.31 3.33
N LEU A 80 -15.31 -1.93 2.09
CA LEU A 80 -15.03 -0.54 1.72
C LEU A 80 -16.25 0.34 1.97
N LEU A 81 -17.46 -0.14 1.69
CA LEU A 81 -18.70 0.56 2.03
C LEU A 81 -18.84 0.74 3.55
N CYS A 82 -18.55 -0.30 4.35
CA CYS A 82 -18.54 -0.17 5.81
C CYS A 82 -17.55 0.88 6.29
N ILE A 83 -16.30 0.86 5.78
CA ILE A 83 -15.28 1.86 6.13
C ILE A 83 -15.75 3.24 5.71
N MET A 84 -16.28 3.40 4.51
CA MET A 84 -16.78 4.68 4.00
C MET A 84 -17.87 5.27 4.89
N THR A 85 -18.84 4.45 5.32
CA THR A 85 -19.91 4.86 6.25
C THR A 85 -19.33 5.21 7.62
N CYS A 86 -18.43 4.38 8.19
CA CYS A 86 -17.77 4.71 9.45
C CYS A 86 -16.97 6.01 9.37
N ASN A 87 -16.30 6.26 8.26
CA ASN A 87 -15.54 7.48 8.02
C ASN A 87 -16.46 8.71 8.03
N TRP A 88 -17.58 8.61 7.31
CA TRP A 88 -18.57 9.67 7.24
C TRP A 88 -19.21 9.96 8.60
N VAL A 89 -19.56 8.93 9.38
CA VAL A 89 -20.16 9.11 10.71
C VAL A 89 -19.16 9.64 11.74
N ILE A 90 -17.93 9.14 11.75
CA ILE A 90 -16.94 9.46 12.80
C ILE A 90 -16.17 10.75 12.49
N LEU A 91 -15.76 10.94 11.23
CA LEU A 91 -14.94 12.09 10.82
C LEU A 91 -15.75 13.15 10.07
N GLY A 92 -16.90 12.80 9.49
CA GLY A 92 -17.72 13.70 8.68
C GLY A 92 -17.33 13.70 7.19
N SER A 93 -17.62 14.82 6.53
CA SER A 93 -17.17 15.11 5.16
C SER A 93 -15.87 15.95 5.16
N PRO A 94 -14.95 15.78 4.19
CA PRO A 94 -14.96 14.77 3.12
C PRO A 94 -14.52 13.37 3.59
N ILE A 95 -15.03 12.32 2.95
CA ILE A 95 -14.68 10.92 3.27
C ILE A 95 -13.27 10.56 2.77
N PHE A 96 -12.93 11.05 1.58
CA PHE A 96 -11.63 10.80 0.97
C PHE A 96 -10.64 11.92 1.29
N PHE A 97 -9.41 11.52 1.57
CA PHE A 97 -8.25 12.39 1.54
C PHE A 97 -7.60 12.28 0.16
N ILE A 98 -7.48 13.41 -0.51
CA ILE A 98 -6.91 13.52 -1.87
C ILE A 98 -5.68 14.42 -1.79
N GLN A 99 -4.55 13.96 -2.32
CA GLN A 99 -3.30 14.72 -2.27
C GLN A 99 -2.50 14.59 -3.57
N PRO A 100 -1.89 15.68 -4.08
CA PRO A 100 -0.98 15.58 -5.20
C PRO A 100 0.26 14.75 -4.83
N ARG A 101 0.70 13.94 -5.78
CA ARG A 101 1.87 13.08 -5.67
C ARG A 101 2.64 13.06 -6.98
N ILE A 102 3.91 12.70 -6.89
CA ILE A 102 4.80 12.62 -8.06
C ILE A 102 4.94 11.15 -8.49
N GLY A 103 4.55 10.88 -9.72
CA GLY A 103 4.55 9.56 -10.34
C GLY A 103 5.71 9.33 -11.30
N ARG A 104 5.48 8.39 -12.24
CA ARG A 104 6.44 8.06 -13.29
C ARG A 104 6.70 9.26 -14.20
N ALA A 105 7.94 9.43 -14.63
CA ALA A 105 8.42 10.55 -15.42
C ALA A 105 8.08 11.91 -14.77
N GLN A 106 8.10 11.95 -13.43
CA GLN A 106 7.80 13.12 -12.61
C GLN A 106 6.40 13.74 -12.83
N LYS A 107 5.47 13.00 -13.45
CA LYS A 107 4.10 13.47 -13.67
C LYS A 107 3.34 13.53 -12.36
N LYS A 108 2.65 14.65 -12.11
CA LYS A 108 1.76 14.81 -10.96
C LYS A 108 0.49 13.97 -11.15
N PHE A 109 0.03 13.33 -10.09
CA PHE A 109 -1.28 12.66 -10.02
C PHE A 109 -1.89 12.86 -8.63
N LEU A 110 -3.20 12.62 -8.49
CA LEU A 110 -3.90 12.70 -7.21
C LEU A 110 -4.05 11.32 -6.62
N ILE A 111 -3.45 11.08 -5.45
CA ILE A 111 -3.66 9.84 -4.71
C ILE A 111 -4.95 9.94 -3.90
N ILE A 112 -5.73 8.86 -3.88
CA ILE A 112 -6.99 8.76 -3.14
C ILE A 112 -6.80 7.83 -1.94
N LYS A 113 -7.20 8.29 -0.76
CA LYS A 113 -7.19 7.51 0.49
C LYS A 113 -8.45 7.78 1.29
N PHE A 114 -8.78 6.91 2.24
CA PHE A 114 -9.75 7.30 3.26
C PHE A 114 -9.13 8.32 4.20
N ARG A 115 -9.91 9.31 4.63
CA ARG A 115 -9.47 10.27 5.63
C ARG A 115 -9.30 9.55 6.97
N SER A 116 -8.17 9.77 7.65
CA SER A 116 -7.87 9.13 8.95
C SER A 116 -7.58 10.14 10.07
N MET A 117 -7.68 11.43 9.77
CA MET A 117 -7.36 12.52 10.67
C MET A 117 -8.57 13.44 10.86
N CYS A 118 -8.76 13.91 12.09
CA CYS A 118 -9.75 14.94 12.41
C CYS A 118 -9.17 16.32 12.06
N GLN A 119 -9.84 17.03 11.16
CA GLN A 119 -9.41 18.37 10.73
C GLN A 119 -10.27 19.50 11.28
N LYS A 120 -11.29 19.17 12.09
CA LYS A 120 -12.19 20.15 12.69
C LYS A 120 -12.15 20.01 14.20
N ASN A 121 -12.12 21.13 14.90
CA ASN A 121 -12.23 21.19 16.36
C ASN A 121 -13.71 21.02 16.80
N LEU A 122 -13.96 21.04 18.11
CA LEU A 122 -15.32 20.88 18.68
C LEU A 122 -16.30 21.97 18.22
N SER A 123 -15.81 23.16 17.89
CA SER A 123 -16.61 24.25 17.32
C SER A 123 -16.84 24.12 15.81
N GLY A 124 -16.27 23.10 15.15
CA GLY A 124 -16.39 22.88 13.70
C GLY A 124 -15.42 23.68 12.84
N ALA A 125 -14.54 24.48 13.44
CA ALA A 125 -13.51 25.25 12.76
C ALA A 125 -12.35 24.33 12.31
N LEU A 126 -11.73 24.66 11.18
CA LEU A 126 -10.56 23.95 10.67
C LEU A 126 -9.38 24.10 11.64
N MET A 127 -8.79 22.97 12.02
CA MET A 127 -7.61 22.91 12.88
C MET A 127 -6.35 23.27 12.11
N SER A 128 -5.36 23.84 12.78
CA SER A 128 -4.03 24.02 12.20
C SER A 128 -3.36 22.66 11.95
N PRO A 129 -2.38 22.54 11.03
CA PRO A 129 -1.69 21.27 10.77
C PRO A 129 -1.07 20.62 12.02
N GLU A 130 -0.66 21.43 12.99
CA GLU A 130 -0.05 21.01 14.26
C GLU A 130 -1.11 20.46 15.25
N GLU A 131 -2.35 20.93 15.12
CA GLU A 131 -3.48 20.54 15.96
C GLU A 131 -4.24 19.32 15.42
N VAL A 132 -3.94 18.88 14.19
CA VAL A 132 -4.60 17.72 13.57
C VAL A 132 -4.28 16.45 14.36
N GLN A 133 -5.33 15.82 14.90
CA GLN A 133 -5.21 14.59 15.67
C GLN A 133 -5.68 13.36 14.90
N ILE A 134 -5.08 12.22 15.20
CA ILE A 134 -5.50 10.91 14.71
C ILE A 134 -6.47 10.34 15.74
N SER A 135 -7.73 10.11 15.34
CA SER A 135 -8.71 9.46 16.22
C SER A 135 -8.37 7.99 16.45
N PRO A 136 -8.91 7.31 17.48
CA PRO A 136 -8.71 5.87 17.65
C PRO A 136 -9.15 5.05 16.42
N TYR A 137 -10.23 5.48 15.75
CA TYR A 137 -10.65 4.91 14.47
C TYR A 137 -9.62 5.16 13.36
N GLY A 138 -9.12 6.39 13.25
CA GLY A 138 -8.06 6.76 12.32
C GLY A 138 -6.78 5.93 12.53
N SER A 139 -6.40 5.71 13.79
CA SER A 139 -5.26 4.86 14.16
C SER A 139 -5.50 3.41 13.76
N PHE A 140 -6.71 2.90 13.93
CA PHE A 140 -7.08 1.53 13.54
C PHE A 140 -6.97 1.34 12.03
N ILE A 141 -7.60 2.19 11.22
CA ILE A 141 -7.57 2.03 9.76
C ILE A 141 -6.15 2.20 9.19
N ARG A 142 -5.29 3.00 9.82
CA ARG A 142 -3.88 3.16 9.44
C ARG A 142 -3.02 1.96 9.84
N ALA A 143 -3.27 1.35 10.99
CA ALA A 143 -2.51 0.18 11.47
C ALA A 143 -2.64 -1.03 10.54
N TYR A 144 -3.81 -1.19 9.91
CA TYR A 144 -4.06 -2.23 8.92
C TYR A 144 -3.97 -1.72 7.46
N SER A 145 -3.53 -0.46 7.27
CA SER A 145 -3.48 0.25 5.98
C SER A 145 -4.77 0.19 5.15
N PHE A 146 -5.92 0.04 5.83
CA PHE A 146 -7.23 0.12 5.19
C PHE A 146 -7.49 1.52 4.61
N ASP A 147 -6.83 2.55 5.14
CA ASP A 147 -6.89 3.90 4.59
C ASP A 147 -6.31 4.02 3.17
N GLU A 148 -5.42 3.11 2.78
CA GLU A 148 -4.79 3.11 1.45
C GLU A 148 -5.58 2.32 0.39
N LEU A 149 -6.62 1.54 0.75
CA LEU A 149 -7.39 0.74 -0.21
C LEU A 149 -8.02 1.53 -1.37
N PRO A 150 -8.54 2.77 -1.18
CA PRO A 150 -9.05 3.57 -2.30
C PRO A 150 -8.01 3.86 -3.39
N SER A 151 -6.72 3.79 -3.07
CA SER A 151 -5.65 4.01 -4.05
C SER A 151 -5.49 2.85 -5.04
N LEU A 152 -6.16 1.70 -4.83
CA LEU A 152 -6.29 0.68 -5.89
C LEU A 152 -6.95 1.28 -7.15
N TRP A 153 -7.79 2.31 -7.01
CA TRP A 153 -8.29 3.08 -8.16
C TRP A 153 -7.17 3.79 -8.94
N ASN A 154 -6.13 4.28 -8.25
CA ASN A 154 -4.94 4.84 -8.90
C ASN A 154 -4.12 3.75 -9.61
N VAL A 155 -4.13 2.53 -9.10
CA VAL A 155 -3.58 1.37 -9.83
C VAL A 155 -4.38 1.17 -11.11
N LEU A 156 -5.71 1.11 -11.06
CA LEU A 156 -6.55 0.94 -12.25
C LEU A 156 -6.33 2.05 -13.30
N LYS A 157 -6.24 3.32 -12.87
CA LYS A 157 -5.92 4.47 -13.74
C LYS A 157 -4.51 4.39 -14.36
N GLY A 158 -3.59 3.71 -13.68
CA GLY A 158 -2.20 3.56 -14.14
C GLY A 158 -1.25 4.62 -13.60
N ASP A 159 -1.67 5.40 -12.60
CA ASP A 159 -0.85 6.37 -11.88
C ASP A 159 0.24 5.66 -11.05
N ILE A 160 -0.15 4.56 -10.40
CA ILE A 160 0.71 3.75 -9.52
C ILE A 160 0.64 2.26 -9.91
N SER A 161 1.56 1.46 -9.35
CA SER A 161 1.62 -0.01 -9.41
C SER A 161 1.34 -0.58 -8.02
N LEU A 162 1.11 -1.90 -7.90
CA LEU A 162 1.04 -2.53 -6.57
C LEU A 162 2.39 -2.45 -5.86
N VAL A 163 3.48 -2.72 -6.59
CA VAL A 163 4.85 -2.70 -6.05
C VAL A 163 5.70 -1.67 -6.80
N GLY A 164 6.37 -0.80 -6.03
CA GLY A 164 7.27 0.23 -6.54
C GLY A 164 7.67 1.27 -5.48
N PRO A 165 8.52 2.24 -5.85
CA PRO A 165 8.92 3.33 -4.96
C PRO A 165 7.73 4.11 -4.40
N ARG A 166 7.77 4.54 -3.14
CA ARG A 166 6.62 5.28 -2.56
C ARG A 166 6.44 6.64 -3.26
N PRO A 167 5.22 7.00 -3.72
CA PRO A 167 4.99 8.28 -4.36
C PRO A 167 5.16 9.42 -3.33
N LEU A 168 6.03 10.39 -3.63
CA LEU A 168 6.25 11.53 -2.74
C LEU A 168 5.27 12.65 -2.99
N VAL A 169 5.05 13.43 -1.93
CA VAL A 169 4.41 14.73 -2.02
C VAL A 169 5.38 15.66 -2.76
N PRO A 170 4.92 16.53 -3.67
CA PRO A 170 5.81 17.41 -4.44
C PRO A 170 6.75 18.25 -3.57
N GLU A 171 6.31 18.65 -2.37
CA GLU A 171 7.08 19.48 -1.44
C GLU A 171 8.30 18.75 -0.85
N PHE A 172 8.33 17.42 -0.90
CA PHE A 172 9.48 16.62 -0.45
C PHE A 172 10.47 16.32 -1.58
N ILE A 173 10.21 16.78 -2.80
CA ILE A 173 11.18 16.66 -3.89
C ILE A 173 12.15 17.85 -3.83
N ASN A 174 13.42 17.53 -3.74
CA ASN A 174 14.54 18.47 -3.73
C ASN A 174 15.65 17.97 -4.68
N ASP A 175 16.74 18.73 -4.77
CA ASP A 175 17.87 18.43 -5.65
C ASP A 175 18.57 17.10 -5.31
N HIS A 176 18.45 16.63 -4.06
CA HIS A 176 19.00 15.35 -3.61
C HIS A 176 18.11 14.15 -3.95
N THR A 177 16.88 14.37 -4.42
CA THR A 177 15.95 13.28 -4.73
C THR A 177 16.41 12.53 -6.00
N PRO A 178 16.70 11.21 -5.92
CA PRO A 178 17.21 10.50 -7.09
C PRO A 178 16.20 10.42 -8.22
N LYS A 179 16.51 11.01 -9.38
CA LYS A 179 15.61 11.06 -10.54
C LYS A 179 15.21 9.67 -11.04
N GLN A 180 16.09 8.69 -10.92
CA GLN A 180 15.90 7.31 -11.37
C GLN A 180 14.67 6.62 -10.73
N ARG A 181 14.28 7.01 -9.51
CA ARG A 181 13.07 6.45 -8.87
C ARG A 181 11.78 6.74 -9.65
N HIS A 182 11.78 7.81 -10.45
CA HIS A 182 10.66 8.19 -11.29
C HIS A 182 10.67 7.48 -12.66
N CYS A 183 11.64 6.59 -12.94
CA CYS A 183 11.66 5.82 -14.19
C CYS A 183 10.61 4.71 -14.24
N VAL A 184 10.08 4.30 -13.08
CA VAL A 184 9.03 3.30 -12.94
C VAL A 184 7.76 3.92 -12.34
N ARG A 185 6.63 3.21 -12.40
CA ARG A 185 5.45 3.64 -11.65
C ARG A 185 5.76 3.53 -10.15
N PRO A 186 5.39 4.53 -9.33
CA PRO A 186 5.46 4.37 -7.89
C PRO A 186 4.52 3.24 -7.43
N GLY A 187 4.76 2.71 -6.24
CA GLY A 187 4.04 1.57 -5.68
C GLY A 187 3.10 1.94 -4.54
N LEU A 188 2.04 1.15 -4.39
CA LEU A 188 1.25 1.08 -3.16
C LEU A 188 2.14 0.59 -1.99
N THR A 189 2.86 -0.52 -2.22
CA THR A 189 3.93 -1.02 -1.37
C THR A 189 5.27 -1.04 -2.11
N GLY A 190 6.37 -1.31 -1.41
CA GLY A 190 7.74 -1.28 -1.94
C GLY A 190 8.77 -1.67 -0.90
N LEU A 191 10.05 -1.75 -1.31
CA LEU A 191 11.16 -2.16 -0.43
C LEU A 191 11.29 -1.27 0.80
N ALA A 192 11.24 0.05 0.63
CA ALA A 192 11.30 0.98 1.76
C ALA A 192 10.11 0.79 2.72
N GLN A 193 8.93 0.49 2.19
CA GLN A 193 7.71 0.26 2.98
C GLN A 193 7.83 -0.99 3.86
N ILE A 194 8.42 -2.09 3.35
CA ILE A 194 8.56 -3.35 4.11
C ILE A 194 9.79 -3.40 5.03
N ASN A 195 10.70 -2.42 4.92
CA ASN A 195 11.96 -2.33 5.67
C ASN A 195 12.00 -1.24 6.74
N GLY A 196 10.86 -0.64 7.06
CA GLY A 196 10.76 0.35 8.15
C GLY A 196 9.83 1.51 7.87
N ARG A 197 9.41 1.74 6.62
CA ARG A 197 8.41 2.75 6.22
C ARG A 197 8.75 4.15 6.75
N ASN A 198 8.21 4.55 7.90
CA ASN A 198 8.43 5.87 8.48
C ASN A 198 9.70 5.96 9.33
N PHE A 199 10.24 4.83 9.80
CA PHE A 199 11.44 4.78 10.64
C PHE A 199 12.75 4.90 9.86
N LEU A 200 12.71 4.74 8.54
CA LEU A 200 13.87 4.92 7.69
C LEU A 200 14.18 6.40 7.46
N HIS A 201 15.47 6.73 7.48
CA HIS A 201 15.94 8.03 6.98
C HIS A 201 15.71 8.15 5.47
N TRP A 202 15.72 9.38 4.96
CA TRP A 202 15.48 9.63 3.53
C TRP A 202 16.49 8.90 2.64
N ASP A 203 17.76 8.90 3.00
CA ASP A 203 18.81 8.22 2.23
C ASP A 203 18.60 6.71 2.16
N GLU A 204 18.17 6.08 3.26
CA GLU A 204 17.83 4.66 3.27
C GLU A 204 16.61 4.37 2.39
N LYS A 205 15.56 5.21 2.45
CA LYS A 205 14.38 5.06 1.57
C LYS A 205 14.79 5.16 0.10
N PHE A 206 15.64 6.12 -0.22
CA PHE A 206 16.14 6.31 -1.57
C PHE A 206 17.02 5.16 -2.03
N ALA A 207 17.89 4.62 -1.17
CA ALA A 207 18.67 3.42 -1.48
C ALA A 207 17.77 2.23 -1.84
N TYR A 208 16.71 1.98 -1.07
CA TYR A 208 15.73 0.93 -1.40
C TYR A 208 14.95 1.20 -2.69
N ASP A 209 14.53 2.44 -2.92
CA ASP A 209 13.82 2.84 -4.15
C ASP A 209 14.70 2.61 -5.39
N ILE A 210 15.97 3.04 -5.33
CA ILE A 210 16.94 2.87 -6.42
C ILE A 210 17.24 1.39 -6.64
N TYR A 211 17.48 0.63 -5.58
CA TYR A 211 17.69 -0.81 -5.67
C TYR A 211 16.52 -1.50 -6.39
N TYR A 212 15.27 -1.16 -6.01
CA TYR A 212 14.09 -1.71 -6.66
C TYR A 212 14.06 -1.38 -8.16
N VAL A 213 14.33 -0.13 -8.55
CA VAL A 213 14.31 0.29 -9.97
C VAL A 213 15.28 -0.54 -10.82
N HIS A 214 16.45 -0.86 -10.27
CA HIS A 214 17.47 -1.64 -10.97
C HIS A 214 17.20 -3.15 -10.98
N HIS A 215 16.55 -3.69 -9.95
CA HIS A 215 16.41 -5.14 -9.75
C HIS A 215 14.98 -5.67 -9.90
N GLN A 216 14.02 -4.82 -10.29
CA GLN A 216 12.61 -5.18 -10.46
C GLN A 216 12.43 -6.45 -11.29
N ASN A 217 11.78 -7.43 -10.68
CA ASN A 217 11.41 -8.70 -11.30
C ASN A 217 10.28 -9.34 -10.47
N TYR A 218 9.61 -10.36 -11.02
CA TYR A 218 8.47 -10.98 -10.35
C TYR A 218 8.81 -11.63 -9.00
N VAL A 219 10.02 -12.16 -8.83
CA VAL A 219 10.45 -12.78 -7.56
C VAL A 219 10.54 -11.70 -6.48
N LEU A 220 11.15 -10.56 -6.81
CA LEU A 220 11.25 -9.42 -5.91
C LEU A 220 9.87 -8.83 -5.59
N ASP A 221 9.00 -8.66 -6.59
CA ASP A 221 7.64 -8.17 -6.37
C ASP A 221 6.84 -9.11 -5.46
N LEU A 222 6.92 -10.42 -5.68
CA LEU A 222 6.24 -11.42 -4.84
C LEU A 222 6.77 -11.41 -3.40
N LYS A 223 8.10 -11.36 -3.23
CA LYS A 223 8.75 -11.21 -1.92
C LYS A 223 8.22 -9.97 -1.17
N ILE A 224 8.12 -8.84 -1.87
CA ILE A 224 7.59 -7.59 -1.28
C ILE A 224 6.12 -7.72 -0.93
N LEU A 225 5.28 -8.31 -1.79
CA LEU A 225 3.86 -8.51 -1.52
C LEU A 225 3.62 -9.41 -0.32
N LEU A 226 4.29 -10.56 -0.25
CA LEU A 226 4.19 -11.49 0.88
C LEU A 226 4.61 -10.82 2.19
N ARG A 227 5.76 -10.12 2.18
CA ARG A 227 6.20 -9.40 3.38
C ARG A 227 5.27 -8.24 3.74
N THR A 228 4.65 -7.59 2.76
CA THR A 228 3.61 -6.58 3.02
C THR A 228 2.43 -7.19 3.78
N LEU A 229 1.94 -8.37 3.38
CA LEU A 229 0.88 -9.07 4.10
C LEU A 229 1.29 -9.41 5.55
N CYS A 230 2.50 -9.92 5.76
CA CYS A 230 3.02 -10.20 7.11
C CYS A 230 3.05 -8.93 7.98
N VAL A 231 3.56 -7.82 7.45
CA VAL A 231 3.62 -6.54 8.16
C VAL A 231 2.22 -6.02 8.50
N LEU A 232 1.25 -6.13 7.59
CA LEU A 232 -0.13 -5.70 7.83
C LEU A 232 -0.85 -6.55 8.88
N CYS A 233 -0.69 -7.88 8.83
CA CYS A 233 -1.33 -8.80 9.78
C CYS A 233 -0.78 -8.64 11.20
N SER A 234 0.49 -8.26 11.36
CA SER A 234 1.08 -8.05 12.68
C SER A 234 0.48 -6.84 13.43
N GLY A 235 -0.10 -5.86 12.72
CA GLY A 235 -0.57 -4.60 13.32
C GLY A 235 0.53 -3.74 13.97
N GLU A 236 1.76 -4.25 14.01
CA GLU A 236 2.95 -3.62 14.58
C GLU A 236 3.74 -2.95 13.46
N HIS A 237 3.24 -1.80 13.00
CA HIS A 237 3.98 -0.97 12.04
C HIS A 237 5.31 -0.41 12.56
N SER A 238 5.73 -0.74 13.79
CA SER A 238 6.68 0.08 14.55
C SER A 238 8.01 -0.54 14.97
N GLN A 239 8.21 -1.86 15.01
CA GLN A 239 9.48 -2.41 15.55
C GLN A 239 10.02 -3.63 14.79
N LEU A 240 9.20 -4.64 14.47
CA LEU A 240 9.68 -5.87 13.85
C LEU A 240 10.29 -5.68 12.44
N ALA A 241 9.71 -4.79 11.62
CA ALA A 241 10.25 -4.51 10.28
C ALA A 241 11.65 -3.85 10.29
N SER A 242 12.06 -3.27 11.43
CA SER A 242 13.39 -2.66 11.62
C SER A 242 14.42 -3.65 12.16
N LEU A 243 13.99 -4.70 12.86
CA LEU A 243 14.88 -5.69 13.50
C LEU A 243 15.35 -6.76 12.51
N GLU A 244 14.53 -7.13 11.53
CA GLU A 244 14.92 -8.01 10.44
C GLU A 244 14.86 -7.25 9.12
N LYS A 245 15.87 -6.40 8.82
CA LYS A 245 15.96 -5.73 7.52
C LYS A 245 15.89 -6.80 6.41
N PHE A 246 14.87 -6.73 5.56
CA PHE A 246 14.80 -7.50 4.33
C PHE A 246 15.89 -6.99 3.40
N PHE A 247 16.98 -7.72 3.35
CA PHE A 247 17.92 -7.60 2.25
C PHE A 247 17.53 -8.63 1.18
N PRO A 248 17.21 -8.17 -0.04
CA PRO A 248 16.67 -9.01 -1.11
C PRO A 248 17.62 -10.11 -1.58
#